data_AF-A0A7W8T1N0-F1
#
_entry.id   AF-A0A7W8T1N0-F1
#
_cell.length_a   1.000
_cell.length_b   1.000
_cell.length_c   1.000
_cell.angle_alpha   90.00
_cell.angle_beta   90.00
_cell.angle_gamma   90.00
#
_symmetry.space_group_name_H-M   'P 1'
#
loop_
_entity.id
_entity.type
_entity.pdbx_description
1 polymer ?
#
loop_
_entity_poly.entity_id
_entity_poly.type
_entity_poly.pdbx_seq_one_letter_code
_entity_poly.pdbx_strand_id
1 'polypeptide(L)'
;MVNVCWPCPAYPDRYPWEKFPSYAVFRHPGSEKWFCLPVRVSRSKLGPSGEEEVEIIDVKARAERVGALRKRPGFLPAYHMNKEHWVTAVLDGSVHEDEIFEVIDDSFALTKQA
;
A
#
# COMPACT_ATOMS: atom_id res chain seq x y z
N MET A 1 12.07 -14.39 5.42
CA MET A 1 11.63 -14.57 4.02
C MET A 1 10.16 -14.96 4.08
N VAL A 2 9.25 -13.98 4.07
CA VAL A 2 7.83 -14.32 3.91
C VAL A 2 7.61 -14.64 2.44
N ASN A 3 7.35 -15.91 2.18
CA ASN A 3 6.95 -16.38 0.88
C ASN A 3 5.47 -15.99 0.71
N VAL A 4 5.21 -14.74 0.29
CA VAL A 4 3.87 -14.27 -0.04
C VAL A 4 3.44 -14.94 -1.35
N CYS A 5 2.88 -16.14 -1.22
CA CYS A 5 2.30 -16.87 -2.33
C CYS A 5 1.08 -16.08 -2.85
N TRP A 6 1.31 -15.28 -3.89
CA TRP A 6 0.33 -14.51 -4.63
C TRP A 6 -0.06 -15.35 -5.87
N PRO A 7 -1.19 -16.09 -5.92
CA PRO A 7 -2.51 -15.83 -5.31
C PRO A 7 -3.01 -16.97 -4.38
N CYS A 8 -3.50 -16.63 -3.18
CA CYS A 8 -4.19 -17.58 -2.31
C CYS A 8 -5.73 -17.39 -2.41
N PRO A 9 -6.51 -18.42 -2.81
CA PRO A 9 -7.98 -18.36 -2.92
C PRO A 9 -8.74 -18.05 -1.62
N ALA A 10 -8.05 -17.97 -0.48
CA ALA A 10 -8.63 -17.82 0.86
C ALA A 10 -8.90 -16.36 1.29
N TYR A 11 -8.87 -15.38 0.39
CA TYR A 11 -9.18 -13.97 0.69
C TYR A 11 -10.47 -13.51 -0.01
N PRO A 12 -11.65 -14.00 0.42
CA PRO A 12 -12.93 -13.74 -0.25
C PRO A 12 -13.33 -12.25 -0.29
N ASP A 13 -12.87 -11.44 0.68
CA ASP A 13 -13.27 -10.03 0.79
C ASP A 13 -12.15 -9.06 0.40
N ARG A 14 -11.34 -9.43 -0.60
CA ARG A 14 -10.21 -8.61 -1.05
C ARG A 14 -10.64 -7.32 -1.76
N TYR A 15 -11.85 -7.28 -2.32
CA TYR A 15 -12.38 -6.15 -3.09
C TYR A 15 -13.64 -5.60 -2.41
N PRO A 16 -13.50 -4.81 -1.33
CA PRO A 16 -14.65 -4.37 -0.55
C PRO A 16 -15.49 -3.28 -1.22
N TRP A 17 -15.02 -2.72 -2.35
CA TRP A 17 -15.67 -1.59 -3.01
C TRP A 17 -16.18 -1.97 -4.40
N GLU A 18 -17.50 -2.15 -4.54
CA GLU A 18 -18.15 -2.48 -5.82
C GLU A 18 -17.88 -1.43 -6.92
N LYS A 19 -17.85 -0.14 -6.54
CA LYS A 19 -17.60 0.97 -7.47
C LYS A 19 -16.14 1.10 -7.90
N PHE A 20 -15.23 0.44 -7.18
CA PHE A 20 -13.78 0.53 -7.41
C PHE A 20 -13.17 -0.88 -7.48
N PRO A 21 -13.44 -1.64 -8.56
CA PRO A 21 -13.06 -3.04 -8.66
C PRO A 21 -11.54 -3.27 -8.71
N SER A 22 -10.75 -2.22 -8.99
CA SER A 22 -9.29 -2.27 -8.93
C SER A 22 -8.73 -2.10 -7.53
N TYR A 23 -9.53 -1.64 -6.57
CA TYR A 23 -9.08 -1.37 -5.21
C TYR A 23 -9.17 -2.67 -4.42
N ALA A 24 -8.03 -3.13 -3.94
CA ALA A 24 -7.95 -4.30 -3.10
C ALA A 24 -7.38 -3.97 -1.72
N VAL A 25 -7.69 -4.83 -0.75
CA VAL A 25 -7.20 -4.72 0.63
C VAL A 25 -6.58 -6.03 1.06
N PHE A 26 -5.39 -5.92 1.65
CA PHE A 26 -4.75 -6.96 2.42
C PHE A 26 -4.89 -6.71 3.90
N ARG A 27 -5.33 -7.75 4.61
CA ARG A 27 -5.59 -7.71 6.04
C ARG A 27 -5.26 -9.03 6.73
N HIS A 28 -4.99 -8.98 8.04
CA HIS A 28 -4.73 -10.17 8.83
C HIS A 28 -5.99 -11.02 8.98
N PRO A 29 -5.92 -12.35 8.78
CA PRO A 29 -7.00 -13.25 9.16
C PRO A 29 -7.21 -13.16 10.68
N GLY A 30 -8.45 -12.94 11.11
CA GLY A 30 -8.81 -12.84 12.54
C GLY A 30 -8.96 -11.41 13.05
N SER A 31 -7.94 -10.56 12.94
CA SER A 31 -8.05 -9.15 13.40
C SER A 31 -8.66 -8.21 12.37
N GLU A 32 -8.70 -8.64 11.10
CA GLU A 32 -9.15 -7.86 9.95
C GLU A 32 -8.40 -6.55 9.72
N LYS A 33 -7.29 -6.32 10.42
CA LYS A 33 -6.48 -5.10 10.30
C LYS A 33 -5.79 -5.05 8.96
N TRP A 34 -5.96 -3.92 8.27
CA TRP A 34 -5.39 -3.68 6.95
C TRP A 34 -3.89 -3.38 7.06
N PHE A 35 -3.12 -3.93 6.13
CA PHE A 35 -1.68 -3.72 6.06
C PHE A 35 -1.17 -3.34 4.66
N CYS A 36 -1.94 -3.57 3.60
CA CYS A 36 -1.55 -3.11 2.27
C CYS A 36 -2.80 -2.90 1.41
N LEU A 37 -2.85 -1.78 0.70
CA LEU A 37 -3.94 -1.41 -0.19
C LEU A 37 -3.40 -1.17 -1.59
N PRO A 38 -3.37 -2.19 -2.46
CA PRO A 38 -3.13 -1.99 -3.88
C PRO A 38 -4.32 -1.28 -4.53
N VAL A 39 -4.01 -0.22 -5.27
CA VAL A 39 -5.00 0.65 -5.90
C VAL A 39 -4.47 1.06 -7.28
N ARG A 40 -5.35 1.09 -8.29
CA ARG A 40 -5.07 1.75 -9.57
C ARG A 40 -5.79 3.09 -9.64
N VAL A 41 -5.05 4.17 -9.87
CA VAL A 41 -5.56 5.54 -9.90
C VAL A 41 -4.92 6.38 -11.01
N SER A 42 -5.66 7.34 -11.55
CA SER A 42 -5.06 8.40 -12.37
C SER A 42 -3.99 9.18 -11.60
N ARG A 43 -2.84 9.40 -12.22
CA ARG A 43 -1.69 10.12 -11.65
C ARG A 43 -2.02 11.54 -11.20
N SER A 44 -3.00 12.18 -11.83
CA SER A 44 -3.56 13.47 -11.45
C SER A 44 -4.08 13.52 -10.00
N LYS A 45 -4.44 12.37 -9.42
CA LYS A 45 -4.87 12.24 -8.01
C LYS A 45 -3.70 12.18 -7.03
N LEU A 46 -2.49 11.93 -7.52
CA LEU A 46 -1.27 11.78 -6.73
C LEU A 46 -0.37 13.01 -6.80
N GLY A 47 -0.53 13.82 -7.84
CA GLY A 47 0.25 15.04 -8.07
C GLY A 47 -0.28 15.86 -9.24
N PRO A 48 0.35 17.00 -9.55
CA PRO A 48 -0.16 18.00 -10.50
C PRO A 48 0.02 17.61 -11.97
N SER A 49 0.51 16.42 -12.30
CA SER A 49 0.90 16.05 -13.67
C SER A 49 0.64 14.59 -13.97
N GLY A 50 0.21 14.33 -15.20
CA GLY A 50 -0.13 13.00 -15.70
C GLY A 50 -1.63 12.71 -15.58
N GLU A 51 -2.17 12.07 -16.60
CA GLU A 51 -3.55 11.55 -16.62
C GLU A 51 -3.57 10.02 -16.67
N GLU A 52 -2.40 9.41 -16.89
CA GLU A 52 -2.25 7.96 -16.97
C GLU A 52 -2.65 7.28 -15.66
N GLU A 53 -3.18 6.07 -15.79
CA GLU A 53 -3.44 5.21 -14.63
C GLU A 53 -2.13 4.60 -14.14
N VAL A 54 -1.91 4.70 -12.83
CA VAL A 54 -0.74 4.13 -12.16
C VAL A 54 -1.19 3.24 -11.01
N GLU A 55 -0.44 2.19 -10.76
CA GLU A 55 -0.63 1.32 -9.60
C GLU A 55 0.15 1.86 -8.42
N ILE A 56 -0.50 1.87 -7.26
CA ILE A 56 0.07 2.26 -6.00
C ILE A 56 -0.24 1.21 -4.94
N ILE A 57 0.55 1.21 -3.87
CA ILE A 57 0.17 0.58 -2.60
C ILE A 57 0.14 1.63 -1.51
N ASP A 58 -0.89 1.59 -0.66
CA ASP A 58 -0.85 2.27 0.64
C ASP A 58 -0.49 1.26 1.73
N VAL A 59 0.56 1.55 2.49
CA VAL A 59 1.08 0.65 3.54
C VAL A 59 1.22 1.41 4.85
N LYS A 60 1.01 0.71 5.96
CA LYS A 60 1.14 1.27 7.29
C LYS A 60 2.60 1.43 7.64
N ALA A 61 2.97 2.59 8.18
CA ALA A 61 4.31 2.89 8.64
C ALA A 61 4.26 3.49 10.04
N ARG A 62 5.36 3.33 10.79
CA ARG A 62 5.53 4.06 12.05
C ARG A 62 5.66 5.56 11.76
N ALA A 63 5.07 6.40 12.61
CA ALA A 63 5.01 7.85 12.36
C ALA A 63 6.40 8.48 12.18
N GLU A 64 7.37 8.00 12.94
CA GLU A 64 8.78 8.41 12.85
C GLU A 64 9.47 8.04 11.52
N ARG A 65 8.97 7.03 10.80
CA ARG A 65 9.52 6.61 9.50
C ARG A 65 8.86 7.28 8.30
N VAL A 66 7.60 7.73 8.43
CA VAL A 66 6.84 8.33 7.32
C VAL A 66 7.60 9.50 6.69
N GLY A 67 8.18 10.38 7.50
CA GLY A 67 8.94 11.53 7.00
C GLY A 67 10.22 11.14 6.23
N ALA A 68 10.88 10.04 6.61
CA ALA A 68 12.07 9.55 5.92
C ALA A 68 11.69 8.84 4.61
N LEU A 69 10.65 8.00 4.62
CA LEU A 69 10.15 7.31 3.43
C LEU A 69 9.74 8.31 2.34
N ARG A 70 9.01 9.38 2.70
CA ARG A 70 8.58 10.44 1.76
C ARG A 70 9.71 11.27 1.14
N LYS A 71 10.96 11.11 1.59
CA LYS A 71 12.14 11.75 0.95
C LYS A 71 12.74 10.86 -0.14
N ARG A 72 12.31 9.60 -0.25
CA ARG A 72 12.76 8.64 -1.25
C ARG A 72 11.91 8.78 -2.52
N PRO A 73 12.50 8.56 -3.71
CA PRO A 73 11.74 8.53 -4.97
C PRO A 73 10.57 7.54 -4.89
N GLY A 74 9.43 7.89 -5.48
CA GLY A 74 8.25 7.02 -5.55
C GLY A 74 7.40 6.93 -4.28
N PHE A 75 7.81 7.53 -3.16
CA PHE A 75 7.01 7.61 -1.95
C PHE A 75 6.27 8.94 -1.82
N LEU A 76 4.97 8.85 -1.62
CA LEU A 76 4.04 9.98 -1.55
C LEU A 76 3.30 10.00 -0.20
N PRO A 77 2.68 11.14 0.15
CA PRO A 77 1.70 11.16 1.24
C PRO A 77 0.61 10.10 1.00
N ALA A 78 0.13 9.47 2.08
CA ALA A 78 -0.90 8.45 2.01
C ALA A 78 -2.14 8.88 1.18
N TYR A 79 -2.59 7.97 0.32
CA TYR A 79 -3.75 8.13 -0.54
C TYR A 79 -5.00 7.57 0.15
N HIS A 80 -5.96 8.46 0.47
CA HIS A 80 -7.15 8.18 1.28
C HIS A 80 -6.92 7.69 2.73
N MET A 81 -5.70 7.30 3.11
CA MET A 81 -5.38 6.88 4.48
C MET A 81 -4.79 8.02 5.34
N ASN A 82 -4.58 7.72 6.63
CA ASN A 82 -3.99 8.66 7.59
C ASN A 82 -2.51 8.91 7.27
N LYS A 83 -2.17 10.14 6.90
CA LYS A 83 -0.83 10.57 6.47
C LYS A 83 0.26 10.54 7.57
N GLU A 84 -0.11 10.34 8.83
CA GLU A 84 0.84 10.15 9.94
C GLU A 84 1.26 8.69 10.10
N HIS A 85 0.45 7.74 9.64
CA HIS A 85 0.65 6.31 9.89
C HIS A 85 0.66 5.46 8.62
N TRP A 86 0.50 6.09 7.46
CA TRP A 86 0.45 5.42 6.17
C TRP A 86 1.32 6.18 5.17
N VAL A 87 1.79 5.47 4.17
CA VAL A 87 2.56 6.03 3.06
C VAL A 87 2.20 5.31 1.78
N THR A 88 2.13 6.07 0.70
CA THR A 88 1.88 5.53 -0.63
C THR A 88 3.19 5.29 -1.36
N ALA A 89 3.39 4.09 -1.90
CA ALA A 89 4.47 3.79 -2.83
C ALA A 89 3.89 3.63 -4.25
N VAL A 90 4.52 4.29 -5.22
CA VAL A 90 4.15 4.22 -6.64
C VAL A 90 4.87 3.07 -7.33
N LEU A 91 4.13 2.21 -8.01
CA LEU A 91 4.65 1.01 -8.69
C LEU A 91 5.00 1.30 -10.17
N ASP A 92 5.71 2.40 -10.42
CA ASP A 92 6.15 2.81 -11.77
C ASP A 92 7.65 2.56 -12.02
N GLY A 93 8.29 1.80 -11.13
CA GLY A 93 9.73 1.51 -11.16
C GLY A 93 10.59 2.55 -10.42
N SER A 94 9.99 3.61 -9.85
CA SER A 94 10.73 4.58 -9.03
C SER A 94 11.11 4.04 -7.64
N VAL A 95 10.40 3.03 -7.15
CA VAL A 95 10.75 2.28 -5.93
C VAL A 95 11.31 0.91 -6.32
N HIS A 96 12.45 0.53 -5.75
CA HIS A 96 13.01 -0.80 -5.96
C HIS A 96 12.10 -1.90 -5.38
N GLU A 97 12.03 -3.03 -6.07
CA GLU A 97 11.20 -4.17 -5.67
C GLU A 97 11.49 -4.65 -4.23
N ASP A 98 12.77 -4.76 -3.85
CA ASP A 98 13.16 -5.14 -2.49
C ASP A 98 12.62 -4.17 -1.43
N GLU A 99 12.57 -2.89 -1.75
CA GLU A 99 12.02 -1.87 -0.85
C GLU A 99 10.50 -1.97 -0.75
N ILE A 100 9.82 -2.27 -1.87
CA ILE A 100 8.38 -2.52 -1.88
C ILE A 100 8.05 -3.67 -0.93
N PHE A 101 8.80 -4.77 -1.01
CA PHE A 101 8.62 -5.90 -0.10
C PHE A 101 8.94 -5.54 1.35
N GLU A 102 10.02 -4.79 1.60
CA GLU A 102 10.38 -4.33 2.95
C GLU A 102 9.25 -3.54 3.61
N VAL A 103 8.66 -2.56 2.91
CA VAL A 103 7.60 -1.73 3.49
C VAL A 103 6.29 -2.49 3.69
N ILE A 104 6.01 -3.50 2.85
CA ILE A 104 4.87 -4.40 3.03
C ILE A 104 5.10 -5.29 4.27
N ASP A 105 6.29 -5.87 4.41
CA ASP A 105 6.66 -6.73 5.54
C ASP A 105 6.58 -5.96 6.87
N ASP A 106 7.10 -4.73 6.88
CA ASP A 106 7.04 -3.84 8.03
C ASP A 106 5.59 -3.50 8.40
N SER A 107 4.76 -3.17 7.41
CA SER A 107 3.34 -2.88 7.61
C SER A 107 2.59 -4.09 8.15
N PHE A 108 2.85 -5.28 7.60
CA PHE A 108 2.30 -6.55 8.06
C PHE A 108 2.68 -6.80 9.53
N ALA A 109 3.96 -6.68 9.87
CA ALA A 109 4.45 -6.84 11.23
C ALA A 109 3.81 -5.83 12.21
N LEU A 110 3.70 -4.57 11.80
CA LEU A 110 3.10 -3.48 12.60
C LEU A 110 1.62 -3.71 12.94
N THR A 111 0.92 -4.52 12.14
CA THR A 111 -0.52 -4.74 12.25
C THR A 111 -0.90 -6.14 12.74
N LYS A 112 0.09 -7.04 12.93
CA LYS A 112 -0.11 -8.45 13.30
C LYS A 112 -0.57 -8.67 14.75
N GLN A 113 -0.19 -7.78 15.67
CA GLN A 113 -0.46 -7.92 17.11
C GLN A 113 -1.08 -6.67 17.75
N ALA A 114 -1.43 -5.67 16.95
CA ALA A 114 -2.11 -4.50 17.44
C ALA A 114 -3.54 -4.83 17.85
#